data_AF-A0A2E4W7B9-F1
#
_entry.id   AF-A0A2E4W7B9-F1
#
_cell.length_a   1.000
_cell.length_b   1.000
_cell.length_c   1.000
_cell.angle_alpha   90.00
_cell.angle_beta   90.00
_cell.angle_gamma   90.00
#
_symmetry.space_group_name_H-M   'P 1'
#
loop_
_entity.id
_entity.type
_entity.pdbx_description
1 polymer ?
#
loop_
_entity_poly.entity_id
_entity_poly.type
_entity_poly.pdbx_seq_one_letter_code
_entity_poly.pdbx_strand_id
1 'polypeptide(L)'
;MNGLPPVAAQSVQMLFLHPGESPRKSPPASLPAGEPKRRLSRPAQPPIDAQGAPSEATLGVPVYPNAHYLATYDAHRGQKFYLFGTNASFQDMVTYYSSILRTRGDRVFKEPPVHTFELSRFRRDTMWFPPSVTIKNYTWSGALGYANPVPNGQPSHYSTIIQIVPTRGPR
;
A
#
# COMPACT_ATOMS: atom_id res chain seq x y z
N MET A 1 -16.71 36.71 -47.56
CA MET A 1 -15.86 37.93 -47.64
C MET A 1 -16.05 38.72 -46.35
N ASN A 2 -14.99 39.40 -45.88
CA ASN A 2 -14.65 39.87 -44.51
C ASN A 2 -13.77 38.84 -43.79
N GLY A 3 -12.47 39.00 -43.50
CA GLY A 3 -11.48 40.06 -43.72
C GLY A 3 -10.13 39.60 -43.10
N LEU A 4 -8.99 39.89 -43.73
CA LEU A 4 -7.59 39.67 -43.26
C LEU A 4 -6.96 41.03 -42.88
N PRO A 5 -5.71 41.15 -42.34
CA PRO A 5 -4.90 40.41 -41.34
C PRO A 5 -4.34 41.42 -40.26
N PRO A 6 -3.27 41.23 -39.41
CA PRO A 6 -1.83 41.12 -39.82
C PRO A 6 -0.91 40.27 -38.85
N VAL A 7 0.16 39.60 -39.34
CA VAL A 7 1.61 39.97 -39.30
C VAL A 7 2.48 39.13 -38.34
N ALA A 8 3.52 38.53 -38.95
CA ALA A 8 4.90 38.26 -38.49
C ALA A 8 5.14 37.44 -37.20
N ALA A 9 6.24 36.70 -37.00
CA ALA A 9 7.48 36.52 -37.74
C ALA A 9 8.00 35.10 -37.46
N GLN A 10 8.64 34.49 -38.45
CA GLN A 10 9.52 33.34 -38.24
C GLN A 10 10.76 33.77 -37.46
N SER A 11 11.27 32.88 -36.60
CA SER A 11 12.64 32.94 -36.12
C SER A 11 13.18 31.53 -36.03
N VAL A 12 13.72 31.07 -37.15
CA VAL A 12 14.64 29.94 -37.25
C VAL A 12 15.91 30.34 -36.53
N GLN A 13 16.23 29.71 -35.40
CA GLN A 13 17.56 29.83 -34.82
C GLN A 13 18.45 28.70 -35.34
N MET A 14 19.57 29.18 -35.89
CA MET A 14 20.45 28.52 -36.84
C MET A 14 21.22 27.33 -36.26
N LEU A 15 21.34 26.33 -37.12
CA LEU A 15 22.38 25.32 -37.13
C LEU A 15 23.74 25.99 -37.40
N PHE A 16 24.57 26.18 -36.39
CA PHE A 16 25.98 26.55 -36.58
C PHE A 16 26.86 25.30 -36.49
N LEU A 17 27.33 24.83 -37.64
CA LEU A 17 28.51 23.99 -37.77
C LEU A 17 29.74 24.92 -37.71
N HIS A 18 30.58 24.80 -36.68
CA HIS A 18 31.92 25.40 -36.67
C HIS A 18 32.98 24.29 -36.83
N PRO A 19 33.91 24.41 -37.79
CA PRO A 19 35.00 23.46 -37.97
C PRO A 19 36.11 23.70 -36.93
N GLY A 20 36.47 22.61 -36.23
CA GLY A 20 37.80 22.35 -35.66
C GLY A 20 38.34 23.29 -34.58
N GLU A 21 38.20 22.92 -33.31
CA GLU A 21 39.27 23.05 -32.31
C GLU A 21 38.97 22.26 -31.02
N SER A 22 39.96 21.56 -30.49
CA SER A 22 40.03 20.97 -29.14
C SER A 22 41.50 20.66 -28.83
N PRO A 23 41.98 20.62 -27.57
CA PRO A 23 41.34 20.96 -26.29
C PRO A 23 42.23 21.80 -25.33
N ARG A 24 41.63 22.49 -24.34
CA ARG A 24 42.29 22.70 -23.03
C ARG A 24 41.26 22.68 -21.90
N LYS A 25 41.39 21.68 -21.03
CA LYS A 25 40.56 21.48 -19.83
C LYS A 25 40.98 22.48 -18.75
N SER A 26 40.02 23.24 -18.22
CA SER A 26 40.12 23.94 -16.94
C SER A 26 39.10 23.35 -15.98
N PRO A 27 39.43 23.21 -14.68
CA PRO A 27 38.70 22.38 -13.73
C PRO A 27 37.34 22.98 -13.31
N PRO A 28 36.34 22.14 -12.99
CA PRO A 28 35.04 22.62 -12.53
C PRO A 28 35.13 23.13 -11.07
N ALA A 29 34.70 24.38 -10.88
CA ALA A 29 34.39 24.93 -9.58
C ALA A 29 33.22 24.16 -8.95
N SER A 30 33.43 23.69 -7.71
CA SER A 30 32.42 23.03 -6.89
C SER A 30 31.55 24.07 -6.19
N LEU A 31 30.22 23.99 -6.36
CA LEU A 31 29.24 24.56 -5.44
C LEU A 31 28.07 23.56 -5.27
N PRO A 32 27.45 23.55 -4.08
CA PRO A 32 27.02 22.33 -3.40
C PRO A 32 25.71 21.73 -3.91
N ALA A 33 25.66 20.40 -3.86
CA ALA A 33 24.47 19.60 -4.08
C ALA A 33 23.36 20.01 -3.11
N GLY A 34 22.27 20.55 -3.68
CA GLY A 34 21.01 20.73 -2.99
C GLY A 34 20.45 19.39 -2.56
N GLU A 35 20.46 19.20 -1.24
CA GLU A 35 19.53 18.42 -0.40
C GLU A 35 18.70 17.34 -1.12
N PRO A 36 18.95 16.05 -0.88
CA PRO A 36 17.99 15.02 -1.24
C PRO A 36 16.72 15.30 -0.43
N LYS A 37 15.62 15.61 -1.12
CA LYS A 37 14.27 15.58 -0.54
C LYS A 37 14.17 14.32 0.30
N ARG A 38 14.10 14.52 1.61
CA ARG A 38 13.85 13.53 2.63
C ARG A 38 12.63 12.73 2.21
N ARG A 39 12.84 11.63 1.46
CA ARG A 39 11.88 10.53 1.42
C ARG A 39 11.68 10.22 2.88
N LEU A 40 10.47 10.45 3.39
CA LEU A 40 10.07 9.85 4.65
C LEU A 40 10.40 8.37 4.51
N SER A 41 11.45 7.94 5.19
CA SER A 41 11.87 6.55 5.26
C SER A 41 10.70 5.80 5.85
N ARG A 42 9.80 5.30 5.01
CA ARG A 42 8.95 4.19 5.41
C ARG A 42 9.94 3.10 5.78
N PRO A 43 9.95 2.60 7.03
CA PRO A 43 10.82 1.49 7.38
C PRO A 43 10.62 0.40 6.32
N ALA A 44 11.70 0.02 5.64
CA ALA A 44 11.68 -1.14 4.79
C ALA A 44 11.35 -2.32 5.72
N GLN A 45 10.10 -2.78 5.68
CA GLN A 45 9.72 -3.94 6.46
C GLN A 45 10.48 -5.13 5.88
N PRO A 46 11.15 -5.94 6.73
CA PRO A 46 11.85 -7.13 6.27
C PRO A 46 10.86 -8.05 5.54
N PRO A 47 11.28 -8.73 4.46
CA PRO A 47 10.46 -9.73 3.80
C PRO A 47 10.11 -10.80 4.83
N ILE A 48 8.82 -11.09 4.99
CA ILE A 48 8.41 -12.06 5.99
C ILE A 48 8.31 -13.43 5.32
N ASP A 49 9.32 -14.26 5.54
CA ASP A 49 9.16 -15.70 5.48
C ASP A 49 7.97 -16.10 6.36
N ALA A 50 7.18 -17.10 5.95
CA ALA A 50 6.01 -17.58 6.70
C ALA A 50 6.30 -17.94 8.18
N GLN A 51 7.58 -18.03 8.57
CA GLN A 51 8.07 -18.20 9.94
C GLN A 51 7.83 -16.99 10.87
N GLY A 52 7.36 -15.84 10.37
CA GLY A 52 7.02 -14.66 11.18
C GLY A 52 5.53 -14.34 11.31
N ALA A 53 4.64 -15.19 10.78
CA ALA A 53 3.20 -14.96 10.85
C ALA A 53 2.66 -15.25 12.26
N PRO A 54 1.77 -14.39 12.81
CA PRO A 54 1.12 -14.68 14.09
C PRO A 54 0.22 -15.91 13.98
N SER A 55 0.20 -16.74 15.02
CA SER A 55 -0.72 -17.88 15.09
C SER A 55 -2.17 -17.42 15.24
N GLU A 56 -3.12 -18.26 14.85
CA GLU A 56 -4.56 -18.02 15.08
C GLU A 56 -4.89 -17.85 16.56
N ALA A 57 -4.16 -18.54 17.44
CA ALA A 57 -4.27 -18.37 18.89
C ALA A 57 -3.83 -16.96 19.34
N THR A 58 -2.82 -16.38 18.69
CA THR A 58 -2.37 -14.99 18.93
C THR A 58 -3.38 -13.97 18.40
N LEU A 59 -3.97 -14.23 17.24
CA LEU A 59 -4.95 -13.33 16.62
C LEU A 59 -6.32 -13.39 17.33
N GLY A 60 -6.67 -14.55 17.88
CA GLY A 60 -7.97 -14.84 18.46
C GLY A 60 -9.08 -15.03 17.42
N VAL A 61 -8.71 -15.15 16.15
CA VAL A 61 -9.57 -15.44 15.00
C VAL A 61 -8.82 -16.31 14.01
N PRO A 62 -9.53 -17.20 13.28
CA PRO A 62 -8.89 -17.96 12.22
C PRO A 62 -8.50 -17.07 11.04
N VAL A 63 -7.39 -17.42 10.40
CA VAL A 63 -6.91 -16.75 9.19
C VAL A 63 -7.48 -17.50 7.99
N TYR A 64 -7.88 -16.78 6.94
CA TYR A 64 -8.36 -17.43 5.74
C TYR A 64 -7.28 -18.37 5.15
N PRO A 65 -7.58 -19.65 4.86
CA PRO A 65 -6.56 -20.67 4.58
C PRO A 65 -5.59 -20.35 3.43
N ASN A 66 -6.04 -19.63 2.39
CA ASN A 66 -5.20 -19.25 1.25
C ASN A 66 -4.64 -17.83 1.35
N ALA A 67 -4.68 -17.22 2.54
CA ALA A 67 -4.14 -15.89 2.75
C ALA A 67 -2.65 -15.97 3.10
N HIS A 68 -1.86 -15.14 2.42
CA HIS A 68 -0.43 -14.98 2.67
C HIS A 68 -0.21 -13.84 3.65
N TYR A 69 0.54 -14.10 4.69
CA TYR A 69 0.95 -13.05 5.61
C TYR A 69 1.88 -12.05 4.91
N LEU A 70 1.62 -10.75 5.10
CA LEU A 70 2.33 -9.67 4.39
C LEU A 70 3.18 -8.85 5.34
N ALA A 71 2.61 -8.42 6.46
CA ALA A 71 3.24 -7.45 7.34
C ALA A 71 2.57 -7.37 8.72
N THR A 72 3.34 -6.94 9.72
CA THR A 72 2.86 -6.42 11.00
C THR A 72 3.12 -4.93 11.09
N TYR A 73 2.18 -4.20 11.69
CA TYR A 73 2.33 -2.79 12.01
C TYR A 73 1.96 -2.52 13.47
N ASP A 74 2.65 -1.58 14.09
CA ASP A 74 2.28 -1.04 15.39
C ASP A 74 1.17 0.01 15.22
N ALA A 75 0.01 -0.29 15.79
CA ALA A 75 -1.21 0.51 15.79
C ALA A 75 -1.23 1.59 16.90
N HIS A 76 -0.06 1.99 17.42
CA HIS A 76 0.12 2.78 18.64
C HIS A 76 -0.35 2.09 19.94
N ARG A 77 0.14 2.58 21.10
CA ARG A 77 -0.12 2.02 22.45
C ARG A 77 0.26 0.53 22.60
N GLY A 78 1.26 0.07 21.87
CA GLY A 78 1.67 -1.34 21.85
C GLY A 78 0.65 -2.29 21.20
N GLN A 79 -0.45 -1.76 20.65
CA GLN A 79 -1.38 -2.55 19.85
C GLN A 79 -0.74 -2.82 18.49
N LYS A 80 -0.91 -4.02 17.96
CA LYS A 80 -0.45 -4.41 16.63
C LYS A 80 -1.63 -4.75 15.74
N PHE A 81 -1.45 -4.61 14.43
CA PHE A 81 -2.32 -5.21 13.44
C PHE A 81 -1.51 -5.92 12.37
N TYR A 82 -2.14 -6.91 11.77
CA TYR A 82 -1.51 -7.83 10.84
C TYR A 82 -2.23 -7.77 9.50
N LEU A 83 -1.46 -7.77 8.41
CA LEU A 83 -1.99 -7.79 7.06
C LEU A 83 -1.78 -9.16 6.42
N PHE A 84 -2.83 -9.66 5.79
CA PHE A 84 -2.81 -10.88 4.98
C PHE A 84 -3.39 -10.58 3.60
N GLY A 85 -2.79 -11.11 2.54
CA GLY A 85 -3.22 -10.96 1.16
C GLY A 85 -3.79 -12.26 0.60
N THR A 86 -4.86 -12.15 -0.18
CA THR A 86 -5.46 -13.29 -0.89
C THR A 86 -5.99 -12.87 -2.25
N ASN A 87 -6.10 -13.82 -3.18
CA ASN A 87 -6.74 -13.63 -4.47
C ASN A 87 -8.22 -14.03 -4.49
N ALA A 88 -8.77 -14.46 -3.35
CA ALA A 88 -10.21 -14.64 -3.20
C ALA A 88 -10.96 -13.30 -3.35
N SER A 89 -12.20 -13.37 -3.83
CA SER A 89 -13.01 -12.17 -4.05
C SER A 89 -13.39 -11.51 -2.72
N PHE A 90 -13.66 -10.21 -2.77
CA PHE A 90 -14.16 -9.47 -1.60
C PHE A 90 -15.44 -10.11 -1.03
N GLN A 91 -16.35 -10.54 -1.90
CA GLN A 91 -17.63 -11.16 -1.51
C GLN A 91 -17.40 -12.50 -0.78
N ASP A 92 -16.47 -13.32 -1.27
CA ASP A 92 -16.14 -14.59 -0.63
C ASP A 92 -15.52 -14.37 0.74
N MET A 93 -14.68 -13.34 0.89
CA MET A 93 -14.08 -13.03 2.19
C MET A 93 -15.12 -12.53 3.19
N VAL A 94 -16.05 -11.67 2.76
CA VAL A 94 -17.15 -11.24 3.64
C VAL A 94 -18.03 -12.42 4.04
N THR A 95 -18.34 -13.31 3.09
CA THR A 95 -19.15 -14.51 3.34
C THR A 95 -18.45 -15.46 4.31
N TYR A 96 -17.16 -15.72 4.09
CA TYR A 96 -16.34 -16.55 4.95
C TYR A 96 -16.33 -16.02 6.39
N TYR A 97 -15.88 -14.78 6.60
CA TYR A 97 -15.78 -14.19 7.93
C TYR A 97 -17.15 -14.02 8.61
N SER A 98 -18.21 -13.75 7.83
CA SER A 98 -19.56 -13.67 8.39
C SER A 98 -20.02 -15.02 8.97
N SER A 99 -19.72 -16.11 8.27
CA SER A 99 -20.05 -17.47 8.71
C SER A 99 -19.29 -17.84 9.99
N ILE A 100 -17.96 -17.72 9.98
CA ILE A 100 -17.13 -18.16 11.11
C ILE A 100 -17.27 -17.28 12.36
N LEU A 101 -17.45 -15.97 12.18
CA LEU A 101 -17.62 -15.02 13.30
C LEU A 101 -19.08 -14.93 13.75
N ARG A 102 -20.01 -15.56 13.02
CA ARG A 102 -21.45 -15.56 13.28
C ARG A 102 -22.02 -14.14 13.43
N THR A 103 -21.51 -13.22 12.61
CA THR A 103 -21.92 -11.82 12.57
C THR A 103 -21.98 -11.35 11.13
N ARG A 104 -22.84 -10.38 10.82
CA ARG A 104 -22.88 -9.77 9.48
C ARG A 104 -21.76 -8.74 9.28
N GLY A 105 -21.22 -8.18 10.36
CA GLY A 105 -20.32 -7.03 10.31
C GLY A 105 -20.94 -5.84 9.56
N ASP A 106 -20.09 -4.87 9.24
CA ASP A 106 -20.51 -3.60 8.67
C ASP A 106 -19.73 -3.27 7.41
N ARG A 107 -20.45 -2.88 6.36
CA ARG A 107 -19.86 -2.30 5.16
C ARG A 107 -19.57 -0.83 5.42
N VAL A 108 -18.30 -0.52 5.71
CA VAL A 108 -17.88 0.83 6.12
C VAL A 108 -17.53 1.74 4.93
N PHE A 109 -17.19 1.16 3.77
CA PHE A 109 -17.05 1.91 2.52
C PHE A 109 -17.63 1.12 1.34
N LYS A 110 -18.35 1.83 0.46
CA LYS A 110 -18.88 1.24 -0.77
C LYS A 110 -17.79 1.12 -1.84
N GLU A 111 -17.00 2.19 -2.04
CA GLU A 111 -16.09 2.39 -3.18
C GLU A 111 -14.80 3.10 -2.70
N PRO A 112 -13.64 2.42 -2.61
CA PRO A 112 -13.48 0.97 -2.77
C PRO A 112 -14.21 0.20 -1.65
N PRO A 113 -14.68 -1.03 -1.94
CA PRO A 113 -15.28 -1.91 -0.95
C PRO A 113 -14.43 -2.13 0.31
N VAL A 114 -14.97 -1.78 1.48
CA VAL A 114 -14.39 -2.13 2.78
C VAL A 114 -15.48 -2.66 3.72
N HIS A 115 -15.25 -3.83 4.30
CA HIS A 115 -16.12 -4.46 5.31
C HIS A 115 -15.34 -4.68 6.60
N THR A 116 -15.97 -4.47 7.75
CA THR A 116 -15.35 -4.68 9.06
C THR A 116 -16.23 -5.54 9.95
N PHE A 117 -15.61 -6.49 10.64
CA PHE A 117 -16.21 -7.27 11.71
C PHE A 117 -15.51 -6.88 13.01
N GLU A 118 -16.23 -6.30 13.95
CA GLU A 118 -15.70 -6.08 15.30
C GLU A 118 -15.75 -7.39 16.10
N LEU A 119 -14.64 -7.71 16.75
CA LEU A 119 -14.44 -9.00 17.42
C LEU A 119 -14.68 -8.92 18.93
N SER A 120 -14.47 -7.75 19.53
CA SER A 120 -14.55 -7.53 20.97
C SER A 120 -14.71 -6.06 21.31
N ARG A 121 -15.15 -5.78 22.54
CA ARG A 121 -15.36 -4.42 23.04
C ARG A 121 -14.09 -3.58 22.92
N PHE A 122 -14.22 -2.41 22.31
CA PHE A 122 -13.15 -1.42 22.24
C PHE A 122 -12.85 -0.83 23.62
N ARG A 123 -11.56 -0.81 24.00
CA ARG A 123 -11.07 -0.15 25.22
C ARG A 123 -10.27 1.09 24.84
N ARG A 124 -10.94 2.23 24.74
CA ARG A 124 -10.36 3.50 24.25
C ARG A 124 -9.11 3.95 25.00
N ASP A 125 -8.98 3.61 26.28
CA ASP A 125 -7.82 3.98 27.10
C ASP A 125 -6.57 3.16 26.78
N THR A 126 -6.73 1.92 26.30
CA THR A 126 -5.61 0.99 26.09
C THR A 126 -5.40 0.61 24.62
N MET A 127 -6.37 0.90 23.75
CA MET A 127 -6.37 0.51 22.34
C MET A 127 -6.59 1.74 21.47
N TRP A 128 -5.95 1.73 20.30
CA TRP A 128 -6.18 2.75 19.26
C TRP A 128 -7.25 2.31 18.27
N PHE A 129 -7.35 0.99 18.02
CA PHE A 129 -8.38 0.38 17.18
C PHE A 129 -9.16 -0.70 17.96
N PRO A 130 -10.46 -0.89 17.66
CA PRO A 130 -11.18 -2.06 18.14
C PRO A 130 -10.54 -3.34 17.59
N PRO A 131 -10.51 -4.43 18.38
CA PRO A 131 -10.26 -5.77 17.84
C PRO A 131 -11.22 -6.05 16.69
N SER A 132 -10.68 -6.34 15.52
CA SER A 132 -11.45 -6.35 14.28
C SER A 132 -10.81 -7.21 13.19
N VAL A 133 -11.65 -7.67 12.26
CA VAL A 133 -11.23 -8.14 10.94
C VAL A 133 -11.78 -7.15 9.92
N THR A 134 -10.90 -6.48 9.17
CA THR A 134 -11.28 -5.57 8.08
C THR A 134 -10.86 -6.16 6.74
N ILE A 135 -11.81 -6.27 5.81
CA ILE A 135 -11.62 -6.77 4.45
C ILE A 135 -11.65 -5.58 3.50
N LYS A 136 -10.68 -5.48 2.61
CA LYS A 136 -10.54 -4.38 1.66
C LYS A 136 -10.35 -4.92 0.25
N ASN A 137 -11.13 -4.44 -0.71
CA ASN A 137 -10.93 -4.74 -2.13
C ASN A 137 -9.87 -3.80 -2.73
N TYR A 138 -8.79 -4.38 -3.26
CA TYR A 138 -7.69 -3.64 -3.88
C TYR A 138 -7.70 -3.68 -5.41
N THR A 139 -8.62 -4.40 -6.05
CA THR A 139 -8.80 -4.39 -7.51
C THR A 139 -9.87 -3.41 -7.99
N TRP A 140 -10.43 -2.63 -7.06
CA TRP A 140 -11.44 -1.64 -7.38
C TRP A 140 -10.96 -0.68 -8.48
N SER A 141 -11.87 -0.33 -9.41
CA SER A 141 -11.58 0.54 -10.56
C SER A 141 -10.48 0.02 -11.51
N GLY A 142 -10.28 -1.30 -11.60
CA GLY A 142 -9.31 -1.90 -12.51
C GLY A 142 -7.87 -1.88 -11.99
N ALA A 143 -7.67 -1.59 -10.70
CA ALA A 143 -6.35 -1.70 -10.08
C ALA A 143 -5.86 -3.16 -10.10
N LEU A 144 -4.54 -3.34 -10.20
CA LEU A 144 -3.90 -4.66 -10.21
C LEU A 144 -4.05 -5.42 -8.88
N GLY A 145 -4.33 -4.71 -7.79
CA GLY A 145 -4.37 -5.25 -6.44
C GLY A 145 -3.29 -4.64 -5.53
N TYR A 146 -3.17 -5.20 -4.33
CA TYR A 146 -2.12 -4.84 -3.38
C TYR A 146 -0.82 -5.55 -3.77
N ALA A 147 0.26 -4.81 -4.01
CA ALA A 147 1.54 -5.39 -4.41
C ALA A 147 2.10 -6.33 -3.33
N ASN A 148 2.63 -7.47 -3.76
CA ASN A 148 3.34 -8.37 -2.87
C ASN A 148 4.64 -7.71 -2.38
N PRO A 149 4.87 -7.60 -1.06
CA PRO A 149 6.08 -6.99 -0.53
C PRO A 149 7.34 -7.82 -0.78
N VAL A 150 7.21 -9.11 -1.10
CA VAL A 150 8.33 -9.98 -1.44
C VAL A 150 8.78 -9.71 -2.88
N PRO A 151 10.04 -9.32 -3.12
CA PRO A 151 10.56 -9.11 -4.47
C PRO A 151 10.39 -10.37 -5.34
N ASN A 152 9.79 -10.22 -6.52
CA ASN A 152 9.44 -11.32 -7.43
C ASN A 152 8.54 -12.41 -6.80
N GLY A 153 7.87 -12.11 -5.68
CA GLY A 153 6.95 -13.01 -5.01
C GLY A 153 5.74 -13.35 -5.87
N GLN A 154 5.23 -14.57 -5.67
CA GLN A 154 3.99 -15.03 -6.31
C GLN A 154 2.88 -15.21 -5.27
N PRO A 155 1.66 -14.72 -5.53
CA PRO A 155 1.29 -13.87 -6.66
C PRO A 155 1.97 -12.48 -6.57
N SER A 156 2.13 -11.78 -7.69
CA SER A 156 2.72 -10.43 -7.69
C SER A 156 1.84 -9.39 -7.00
N HIS A 157 0.53 -9.61 -7.00
CA HIS A 157 -0.48 -8.77 -6.36
C HIS A 157 -1.55 -9.63 -5.68
N TYR A 158 -2.20 -9.06 -4.68
CA TYR A 158 -3.34 -9.64 -3.97
C TYR A 158 -4.61 -8.84 -4.25
N SER A 159 -5.66 -9.53 -4.67
CA SER A 159 -6.94 -8.87 -4.96
C SER A 159 -7.61 -8.28 -3.71
N THR A 160 -7.48 -8.98 -2.58
CA THR A 160 -8.13 -8.63 -1.32
C THR A 160 -7.11 -8.66 -0.18
N ILE A 161 -7.18 -7.67 0.71
CA ILE A 161 -6.40 -7.65 1.95
C ILE A 161 -7.33 -7.83 3.15
N ILE A 162 -6.86 -8.66 4.08
CA ILE A 162 -7.45 -8.90 5.39
C ILE A 162 -6.53 -8.21 6.40
N GLN A 163 -7.06 -7.24 7.13
CA GLN A 163 -6.40 -6.59 8.24
C GLN A 163 -7.00 -7.13 9.54
N ILE A 164 -6.16 -7.64 10.43
CA ILE A 164 -6.60 -8.21 11.71
C ILE A 164 -5.99 -7.43 12.86
N VAL A 165 -6.85 -6.87 13.70
CA VAL A 165 -6.51 -6.34 15.02
C VAL A 165 -6.90 -7.40 16.06
N PRO A 166 -5.93 -8.01 16.79
CA PRO A 166 -6.23 -9.13 17.69
C PRO A 166 -7.18 -8.80 18.84
N THR A 167 -7.90 -9.82 19.34
CA THR A 167 -8.77 -9.71 20.53
C THR A 167 -8.01 -9.66 21.85
N ARG A 168 -6.76 -10.14 21.86
CA ARG A 168 -5.86 -10.11 23.02
C ARG A 168 -4.47 -9.71 22.53
N GLY A 169 -3.84 -8.74 23.21
CA GLY A 169 -2.39 -8.57 23.07
C GLY A 169 -1.70 -9.87 23.53
N PRO A 170 -0.50 -10.19 23.01
CA PRO A 170 0.23 -11.36 23.49
C PRO A 170 0.33 -11.28 25.02
N ARG A 171 -0.10 -12.34 25.71
CA ARG A 171 0.14 -12.52 27.14
C ARG A 171 1.60 -12.87 27.36
#